data_AF-A0A212F986-F1
#
_entry.id   AF-A0A212F986-F1
#
_cell.length_a   1.000
_cell.length_b   1.000
_cell.length_c   1.000
_cell.angle_alpha   90.00
_cell.angle_beta   90.00
_cell.angle_gamma   90.00
#
_symmetry.space_group_name_H-M   'P 1'
#
loop_
_entity.id
_entity.type
_entity.pdbx_description
1 polymer ?
#
loop_
_entity_poly.entity_id
_entity_poly.type
_entity_poly.pdbx_seq_one_letter_code
_entity_poly.pdbx_strand_id
1 'polypeptide(L)'
;MYYFEPTTKNCSTFSWGGCQGNGNRFDSRSECTSTCLSSPNQQKTRPKWCTLNFDYGFCFGALKRWYYDPMWKVCKERIYSGCGGNKNNFYSQEQCDAICRFGVGPLTGVHKTKDNIKKILIINPWNATSKRSKIQTIPSSAAPTI
;
A
#
# COMPACT_ATOMS: atom_id res chain seq x y z
N MET A 1 8.60 -19.00 -9.75
CA MET A 1 8.70 -17.53 -9.68
C MET A 1 9.54 -17.04 -10.84
N TYR A 2 9.37 -15.79 -11.25
CA TYR A 2 10.17 -15.13 -12.27
C TYR A 2 10.90 -13.92 -11.67
N TYR A 3 12.12 -13.66 -12.13
CA TYR A 3 12.86 -12.43 -11.85
C TYR A 3 13.41 -11.86 -13.16
N PHE A 4 13.62 -10.55 -13.19
CA PHE A 4 14.19 -9.82 -14.30
C PHE A 4 15.71 -9.71 -14.15
N GLU A 5 16.43 -10.16 -15.17
CA GLU A 5 17.87 -10.00 -15.32
C GLU A 5 18.17 -8.77 -16.19
N PRO A 6 18.68 -7.65 -15.61
CA PRO A 6 18.85 -6.40 -16.34
C PRO A 6 19.95 -6.48 -17.41
N THR A 7 20.94 -7.36 -17.22
CA THR A 7 22.07 -7.53 -18.15
C THR A 7 21.62 -8.14 -19.47
N THR A 8 20.79 -9.18 -19.40
CA THR A 8 20.27 -9.90 -20.57
C THR A 8 18.91 -9.37 -21.03
N LYS A 9 18.30 -8.47 -20.25
CA LYS A 9 16.92 -8.00 -20.43
C LYS A 9 15.97 -9.18 -20.61
N ASN A 10 16.03 -10.14 -19.69
CA ASN A 10 15.22 -11.34 -19.75
C ASN A 10 14.53 -11.62 -18.42
N CYS A 11 13.41 -12.31 -18.48
CA CYS A 11 12.67 -12.81 -17.32
C CYS A 11 12.91 -14.31 -17.18
N SER A 12 13.68 -14.68 -16.16
CA SER A 12 14.09 -16.06 -15.89
C SER A 12 13.39 -16.61 -14.67
N THR A 13 13.24 -17.93 -14.60
CA THR A 13 12.66 -18.60 -13.44
C THR A 13 13.65 -18.66 -12.29
N PHE A 14 13.13 -18.66 -11.06
CA PHE A 14 13.91 -18.96 -9.85
C PHE A 14 13.04 -19.63 -8.78
N SER A 15 13.71 -20.26 -7.82
CA SER A 15 13.10 -20.85 -6.61
C SER A 15 13.18 -19.86 -5.46
N TRP A 16 12.03 -19.49 -4.90
CA TRP A 16 11.95 -18.59 -3.74
C TRP A 16 11.56 -19.37 -2.49
N GLY A 17 12.34 -19.22 -1.42
CA GLY A 17 12.21 -20.00 -0.18
C GLY A 17 11.02 -19.66 0.73
N GLY A 18 10.14 -18.73 0.34
CA GLY A 18 8.89 -18.47 1.06
C GLY A 18 8.91 -17.25 2.01
N CYS A 19 10.06 -16.61 2.24
CA CYS A 19 10.15 -15.40 3.06
C CYS A 19 11.20 -14.41 2.50
N GLN A 20 11.10 -13.15 2.94
CA GLN A 20 11.95 -12.04 2.49
C GLN A 20 11.89 -11.79 0.98
N GLY A 21 12.82 -10.99 0.46
CA GLY A 21 12.99 -10.71 -0.97
C GLY A 21 12.85 -9.24 -1.31
N ASN A 22 12.79 -8.98 -2.60
CA ASN A 22 12.58 -7.65 -3.16
C ASN A 22 11.52 -7.74 -4.28
N GLY A 23 11.27 -6.63 -4.95
CA GLY A 23 10.22 -6.48 -5.95
C GLY A 23 10.55 -7.12 -7.28
N ASN A 24 11.72 -7.76 -7.40
CA ASN A 24 12.11 -8.53 -8.58
C ASN A 24 11.65 -9.99 -8.46
N ARG A 25 10.36 -10.18 -8.14
CA ARG A 25 9.72 -11.49 -7.97
C ARG A 25 8.31 -11.39 -8.53
N PHE A 26 8.04 -12.18 -9.56
CA PHE A 26 6.78 -12.21 -10.29
C PHE A 26 6.23 -13.63 -10.34
N ASP A 27 4.92 -13.78 -10.31
CA ASP A 27 4.29 -15.09 -10.31
C ASP A 27 4.22 -15.67 -11.74
N SER A 28 4.31 -14.82 -12.76
CA SER A 28 4.32 -15.22 -14.17
C SER A 28 5.37 -14.51 -15.02
N ARG A 29 5.76 -15.15 -16.14
CA ARG A 29 6.64 -14.52 -17.13
C ARG A 29 6.01 -13.26 -17.73
N SER A 30 4.70 -13.27 -17.96
CA SER A 30 3.95 -12.13 -18.51
C SER A 30 4.02 -10.92 -17.59
N GLU A 31 3.83 -11.13 -16.30
CA GLU A 31 3.95 -10.07 -15.28
C GLU A 31 5.37 -9.49 -15.22
N CYS A 32 6.40 -10.35 -15.20
CA CYS A 32 7.79 -9.91 -15.23
C CYS A 32 8.10 -9.10 -16.50
N THR A 33 7.73 -9.62 -17.67
CA THR A 33 8.04 -8.99 -18.97
C THR A 33 7.28 -7.68 -19.14
N SER A 34 5.98 -7.63 -18.85
CA SER A 34 5.20 -6.38 -18.92
C SER A 34 5.71 -5.32 -17.93
N THR A 35 6.15 -5.74 -16.74
CA THR A 35 6.69 -4.83 -15.73
C THR A 35 8.08 -4.31 -16.10
N CYS A 36 8.99 -5.16 -16.58
CA CYS A 36 10.41 -4.83 -16.73
C CYS A 36 10.88 -4.58 -18.18
N LEU A 37 10.14 -5.02 -19.20
CA LEU A 37 10.50 -4.90 -20.63
C LEU A 37 9.64 -3.89 -21.40
N SER A 38 8.96 -2.96 -20.73
CA SER A 38 8.18 -1.91 -21.40
C SER A 38 9.02 -1.08 -22.39
N SER A 39 8.43 -0.76 -23.54
CA SER A 39 9.08 -0.16 -24.73
C SER A 39 9.85 1.15 -24.43
N PRO A 40 10.97 1.43 -25.14
CA PRO A 40 11.82 2.62 -24.92
C PRO A 40 11.13 3.98 -25.11
N ASN A 41 9.95 4.02 -25.73
CA ASN A 41 9.15 5.24 -25.93
C ASN A 41 8.08 5.51 -24.85
N GLN A 42 7.93 4.62 -23.85
CA GLN A 42 7.18 4.94 -22.64
C GLN A 42 8.18 5.11 -21.50
N GLN A 43 8.76 6.30 -21.39
CA GLN A 43 9.46 6.68 -20.18
C GLN A 43 8.42 6.83 -19.07
N LYS A 44 8.15 5.73 -18.39
CA LYS A 44 7.47 5.65 -17.10
C LYS A 44 8.36 6.37 -16.08
N THR A 45 8.32 7.69 -16.11
CA THR A 45 9.12 8.50 -15.19
C THR A 45 8.47 8.40 -13.82
N ARG A 46 9.17 7.74 -12.90
CA ARG A 46 8.76 7.70 -11.50
C ARG A 46 8.51 9.15 -11.02
N PRO A 47 7.38 9.42 -10.35
CA PRO A 47 7.12 10.76 -9.85
C PRO A 47 8.25 11.25 -8.95
N LYS A 48 8.64 12.52 -9.11
CA LYS A 48 9.73 13.13 -8.31
C LYS A 48 9.48 13.01 -6.80
N TRP A 49 8.22 13.05 -6.38
CA TRP A 49 7.90 12.95 -4.95
C TRP A 49 8.17 11.56 -4.34
N CYS A 50 8.41 10.52 -5.14
CA CYS A 50 8.91 9.23 -4.65
C CYS A 50 10.36 9.31 -4.12
N THR A 51 11.09 10.41 -4.33
CA THR A 51 12.41 10.62 -3.72
C THR A 51 12.35 11.41 -2.42
N LEU A 52 11.17 11.89 -2.02
CA LEU A 52 11.02 12.60 -0.76
C LEU A 52 11.08 11.60 0.41
N ASN A 53 11.61 12.04 1.54
CA ASN A 53 11.50 11.29 2.79
C ASN A 53 10.03 11.22 3.23
N PHE A 54 9.66 10.18 4.00
CA PHE A 54 8.34 10.14 4.62
C PHE A 54 8.17 11.31 5.60
N ASP A 55 7.05 12.02 5.47
CA ASP A 55 6.68 13.10 6.38
C ASP A 55 5.51 12.65 7.26
N TYR A 56 5.77 12.63 8.57
CA TYR A 56 4.80 12.25 9.58
C TYR A 56 3.59 13.21 9.62
N GLY A 57 3.79 14.47 9.22
CA GLY A 57 2.82 15.54 9.41
C GLY A 57 2.80 16.10 10.85
N PHE A 58 1.78 16.87 11.18
CA PHE A 58 1.72 17.65 12.43
C PHE A 58 0.44 17.44 13.25
N CYS A 59 -0.35 16.41 12.93
CA CYS A 59 -1.50 15.99 13.73
C CYS A 59 -1.11 14.98 14.84
N PHE A 60 -2.12 14.44 15.54
CA PHE A 60 -1.94 13.48 16.65
C PHE A 60 -2.53 12.09 16.36
N GLY A 61 -2.86 11.79 15.10
CA GLY A 61 -3.35 10.48 14.70
C GLY A 61 -2.24 9.44 14.58
N ALA A 62 -2.63 8.17 14.49
CA ALA A 62 -1.73 7.04 14.32
C ALA A 62 -2.20 6.14 13.16
N LEU A 63 -2.17 6.67 11.94
CA LEU A 63 -2.66 5.97 10.76
C LEU A 63 -1.53 5.17 10.10
N LYS A 64 -1.72 3.86 9.94
CA LYS A 64 -0.80 3.02 9.15
C LYS A 64 -0.80 3.47 7.69
N ARG A 65 0.38 3.75 7.13
CA ARG A 65 0.61 4.16 5.74
C ARG A 65 1.87 3.50 5.19
N TRP A 66 2.00 3.51 3.87
CA TRP A 66 3.17 3.04 3.16
C TRP A 66 3.92 4.21 2.54
N TYR A 67 5.24 4.13 2.50
CA TYR A 67 6.09 5.09 1.79
C TYR A 67 7.19 4.36 1.06
N TYR A 68 7.68 4.95 -0.02
CA TYR A 68 8.80 4.42 -0.76
C TYR A 68 10.11 4.92 -0.17
N ASP A 69 10.98 4.00 0.19
CA ASP A 69 12.32 4.28 0.68
C ASP A 69 13.30 4.34 -0.52
N PRO A 70 13.82 5.52 -0.88
CA PRO A 70 14.70 5.66 -2.04
C PRO A 70 16.10 5.09 -1.83
N MET A 71 16.52 4.85 -0.59
CA MET A 71 17.80 4.21 -0.27
C MET A 71 17.69 2.71 -0.51
N TRP A 72 16.64 2.08 0.03
CA TRP A 72 16.46 0.62 -0.03
C TRP A 72 15.63 0.15 -1.23
N LYS A 73 15.08 1.07 -2.01
CA LYS A 73 14.23 0.82 -3.18
C LYS A 73 13.04 -0.12 -2.89
N VAL A 74 12.46 0.01 -1.70
CA VAL A 74 11.36 -0.80 -1.19
C VAL A 74 10.27 0.10 -0.61
N CYS A 75 9.02 -0.33 -0.68
CA CYS A 75 7.95 0.28 0.10
C CYS A 75 7.95 -0.26 1.54
N LYS A 76 7.87 0.65 2.51
CA LYS A 76 7.90 0.35 3.95
C LYS A 76 6.69 0.96 4.64
N GLU A 77 6.27 0.32 5.73
CA GLU A 77 5.18 0.80 6.56
C GLU A 77 5.65 1.86 7.57
N ARG A 78 4.82 2.87 7.82
CA ARG A 78 5.01 3.93 8.82
C ARG A 78 3.68 4.37 9.42
N ILE A 79 3.75 5.08 10.54
CA ILE A 79 2.62 5.78 11.14
C ILE A 79 2.59 7.22 10.62
N TYR A 80 1.43 7.66 10.16
CA TYR A 80 1.13 9.03 9.72
C TYR A 80 0.19 9.71 10.70
N SER A 81 0.46 10.98 11.00
CA SER A 81 -0.31 11.78 11.96
C SER A 81 -1.76 12.06 11.55
N GLY A 82 -2.10 11.93 10.27
CA GLY A 82 -3.44 12.18 9.75
C GLY A 82 -3.65 13.53 9.06
N CYS A 83 -2.71 14.48 9.17
CA CYS A 83 -2.74 15.72 8.39
C CYS A 83 -1.33 16.24 8.06
N GLY A 84 -1.22 17.16 7.10
CA GLY A 84 0.06 17.62 6.58
C GLY A 84 0.77 16.52 5.78
N GLY A 85 2.09 16.42 5.88
CA GLY A 85 2.86 15.39 5.19
C GLY A 85 3.16 15.73 3.74
N ASN A 86 3.62 14.73 2.99
CA ASN A 86 3.88 14.84 1.55
C ASN A 86 3.27 13.65 0.76
N LYS A 87 3.48 13.64 -0.56
CA LYS A 87 2.87 12.65 -1.47
C LYS A 87 3.49 11.26 -1.38
N ASN A 88 4.67 11.09 -0.77
CA ASN A 88 5.25 9.77 -0.50
C ASN A 88 4.56 9.11 0.70
N ASN A 89 3.25 8.91 0.58
CA ASN A 89 2.34 8.45 1.62
C ASN A 89 1.14 7.75 0.94
N PHE A 90 1.05 6.44 1.11
CA PHE A 90 0.14 5.55 0.40
C PHE A 90 -0.72 4.75 1.36
N TYR A 91 -1.89 4.33 0.92
CA TYR A 91 -2.80 3.53 1.75
C TYR A 91 -2.43 2.04 1.79
N SER A 92 -1.79 1.52 0.74
CA SER A 92 -1.35 0.13 0.67
C SER A 92 0.05 -0.01 0.08
N GLN A 93 0.67 -1.18 0.31
CA GLN A 93 1.99 -1.51 -0.23
C GLN A 93 1.94 -1.56 -1.76
N GLU A 94 0.89 -2.17 -2.31
CA GLU A 94 0.70 -2.35 -3.76
C GLU A 94 0.61 -1.01 -4.48
N GLN A 95 -0.09 -0.05 -3.88
CA GLN A 95 -0.18 1.31 -4.41
C GLN A 95 1.19 1.99 -4.43
N CYS A 96 1.96 1.86 -3.35
CA CYS A 96 3.32 2.40 -3.26
C CYS A 96 4.25 1.73 -4.28
N ASP A 97 4.22 0.41 -4.38
CA ASP A 97 5.08 -0.38 -5.26
C ASP A 97 4.76 -0.06 -6.73
N ALA A 98 3.48 -0.01 -7.11
CA ALA A 98 3.07 0.34 -8.47
C ALA A 98 3.58 1.73 -8.90
N ILE A 99 3.46 2.74 -8.03
CA ILE A 99 3.78 4.13 -8.37
C ILE A 99 5.28 4.41 -8.27
N CYS A 100 5.93 3.97 -7.19
CA CYS A 100 7.29 4.39 -6.86
C CYS A 100 8.37 3.31 -7.06
N ARG A 101 8.00 2.02 -7.05
CA ARG A 101 8.96 0.94 -7.25
C ARG A 101 9.06 0.49 -8.68
N PHE A 102 7.92 0.30 -9.35
CA PHE A 102 7.84 -0.20 -10.71
C PHE A 102 7.64 0.90 -11.76
N GLY A 103 7.42 2.14 -11.32
CA GLY A 103 7.28 3.31 -12.20
C GLY A 103 5.99 3.33 -13.01
N VAL A 104 5.01 2.47 -12.70
CA VAL A 104 3.71 2.40 -13.37
C VAL A 104 2.78 3.48 -12.80
N GLY A 105 3.18 4.75 -12.91
CA GLY A 105 2.27 5.86 -12.63
C GLY A 105 1.56 6.29 -13.91
N PRO A 106 0.21 6.37 -14.01
CA PRO A 106 -0.84 6.12 -13.02
C PRO A 106 -1.77 4.92 -13.38
N LEU A 107 -2.29 4.19 -12.37
CA LEU A 107 -3.52 3.40 -12.50
C LEU A 107 -4.78 4.32 -12.59
N THR A 108 -4.73 5.38 -13.40
CA THR A 108 -5.97 6.00 -13.93
C THR A 108 -6.50 5.21 -15.12
N GLY A 109 -5.77 4.19 -15.58
CA GLY A 109 -6.32 3.10 -16.37
C GLY A 109 -7.23 2.26 -15.47
N VAL A 110 -8.51 2.60 -15.49
CA VAL A 110 -9.62 1.68 -15.26
C VAL A 110 -9.20 0.28 -15.68
N HIS A 111 -8.87 -0.59 -14.72
CA HIS A 111 -9.16 -1.99 -14.92
C HIS A 111 -10.67 -2.00 -15.13
N LYS A 112 -11.11 -2.14 -16.38
CA LYS A 112 -12.50 -2.49 -16.67
C LYS A 112 -12.68 -3.87 -16.04
N THR A 113 -13.02 -3.92 -14.76
CA THR A 113 -13.75 -5.06 -14.24
C THR A 113 -15.01 -5.09 -15.09
N LYS A 114 -15.14 -6.12 -15.92
CA LYS A 114 -16.36 -6.39 -16.69
C LYS A 114 -17.49 -6.83 -15.74
N ASP A 115 -17.71 -6.10 -14.66
CA ASP A 115 -18.67 -6.47 -13.63
C ASP A 115 -19.52 -5.25 -13.27
N ASN A 116 -20.77 -5.31 -13.73
CA ASN A 116 -21.85 -4.37 -13.46
C ASN A 116 -22.20 -4.35 -11.96
N ILE A 117 -21.49 -3.58 -11.13
CA ILE A 117 -21.94 -3.30 -9.76
C ILE A 117 -22.00 -1.79 -9.55
N LYS A 118 -23.19 -1.23 -9.76
CA LYS A 118 -23.59 0.10 -9.27
C LYS A 118 -23.49 0.12 -7.74
N LYS A 119 -22.36 0.56 -7.17
CA LYS A 119 -22.32 0.96 -5.76
C LYS A 119 -22.75 2.43 -5.66
N ILE A 120 -24.06 2.59 -5.44
CA ILE A 120 -24.68 3.81 -4.96
C ILE A 120 -23.95 4.21 -3.68
N LEU A 121 -23.28 5.36 -3.71
CA LEU A 121 -22.72 6.01 -2.54
C LEU A 121 -23.89 6.59 -1.74
N ILE A 122 -24.41 5.86 -0.76
CA ILE A 122 -25.34 6.43 0.22
C ILE A 122 -24.50 7.21 1.22
N ILE A 123 -24.40 8.52 1.01
CA ILE A 123 -23.93 9.44 2.03
C ILE A 123 -25.09 9.62 3.00
N ASN A 124 -25.02 9.00 4.18
CA ASN A 124 -25.80 9.48 5.31
C ASN A 124 -24.90 10.32 6.24
N PRO A 125 -25.45 11.43 6.75
CA PRO A 125 -24.74 12.69 6.88
C PRO A 125 -24.38 13.01 8.33
N TRP A 126 -23.79 14.19 8.49
CA TRP A 126 -23.44 14.90 9.72
C TRP A 126 -24.44 14.70 10.87
N ASN A 127 -23.87 14.35 12.04
CA ASN A 127 -24.43 14.43 13.40
C ASN A 127 -25.22 13.23 13.98
N ALA A 128 -24.51 12.26 14.59
CA ALA A 128 -25.01 11.53 15.78
C ALA A 128 -23.85 10.82 16.51
N THR A 129 -23.13 11.61 17.30
CA THR A 129 -22.58 11.29 18.64
C THR A 129 -21.78 10.01 18.88
N SER A 130 -20.49 10.23 19.15
CA SER A 130 -19.59 9.38 19.93
C SER A 130 -20.26 8.76 21.17
N LYS A 131 -20.21 7.43 21.27
CA LYS A 131 -20.09 6.75 22.57
C LYS A 131 -18.86 5.86 22.56
N ARG A 132 -17.72 6.46 22.93
CA ARG A 132 -16.58 5.75 23.50
C ARG A 132 -16.82 5.60 25.01
N SER A 133 -16.40 4.45 25.54
CA SER A 133 -16.05 4.19 26.95
C SER A 133 -17.18 3.88 27.93
N LYS A 134 -17.17 2.64 28.46
CA LYS A 134 -17.36 2.40 29.89
C LYS A 134 -16.56 1.18 30.34
N ILE A 135 -15.58 1.42 31.21
CA ILE A 135 -14.96 0.44 32.10
C ILE A 135 -15.44 0.81 33.53
N GLN A 136 -15.38 -0.18 34.44
CA GLN A 136 -15.62 -0.21 35.90
C GLN A 136 -17.05 -0.64 36.29
N THR A 137 -17.25 -1.67 37.13
CA THR A 137 -16.64 -1.96 38.46
C THR A 137 -16.72 -3.46 38.88
N ILE A 138 -15.80 -3.90 39.75
CA ILE A 138 -15.82 -5.13 40.61
C ILE A 138 -16.13 -4.66 42.06
N PRO A 139 -16.52 -5.46 43.11
CA PRO A 139 -17.08 -6.83 43.25
C PRO A 139 -18.43 -6.87 44.04
N SER A 140 -19.07 -8.04 44.18
CA SER A 140 -19.73 -8.39 45.45
C SER A 140 -19.91 -9.90 45.62
N SER A 141 -19.20 -10.44 46.60
CA SER A 141 -19.50 -11.72 47.25
C SER A 141 -20.71 -11.56 48.15
N ALA A 142 -21.79 -12.32 47.92
CA ALA A 142 -22.73 -12.82 48.92
C ALA A 142 -23.91 -13.52 48.20
N ALA A 143 -23.91 -14.84 48.18
CA ALA A 143 -25.13 -15.63 47.98
C ALA A 143 -25.53 -16.17 49.36
N PRO A 144 -26.76 -15.90 49.84
CA PRO A 144 -27.33 -16.66 50.95
C PRO A 144 -27.95 -17.94 50.40
N THR A 145 -27.50 -19.09 50.91
CA THR A 145 -28.21 -20.36 50.78
C THR A 145 -29.35 -20.37 51.79
N ILE A 146 -30.54 -20.81 51.35
CA ILE A 146 -31.74 -21.08 52.16
C ILE A 146 -31.49 -22.31 53.04
#